data_AF-A0A661FMI0-F1
#
_entry.id   AF-A0A661FMI0-F1
#
_cell.length_a   1.000
_cell.length_b   1.000
_cell.length_c   1.000
_cell.angle_alpha   90.00
_cell.angle_beta   90.00
_cell.angle_gamma   90.00
#
_symmetry.space_group_name_H-M   'P 1'
#
loop_
_entity.id
_entity.type
_entity.pdbx_description
1 polymer ?
#
loop_
_entity_poly.entity_id
_entity_poly.type
_entity_poly.pdbx_seq_one_letter_code
_entity_poly.pdbx_strand_id
1 'polypeptide(L)'
;MSNSLALPITLTAGNFDSYLNVVGQTNKLNAEEERELAIRFRDHEDLEAAKQLVLANLRFVAHVARGYNGYGLPMNDIVQEGNIGLMKAVKRFNPDLGIRLVSFAVHWIRAEIHEYVIKNWRIVKIATTKSQRKLFFNLRKSKKNLGWLSKDEAEAIAQNLNVDLKTVYEMETRLDGKDMAFDLPETDSGEESYSSPVSYLEQHNTDPALLLENS
;
A
#
# COMPACT_ATOMS: atom_id res chain seq x y z
N MET A 1 -30.16 12.11 -24.15
CA MET A 1 -28.77 12.11 -24.66
C MET A 1 -27.89 11.54 -23.55
N SER A 2 -27.81 10.22 -23.49
CA SER A 2 -27.19 9.47 -22.41
C SER A 2 -25.69 9.40 -22.66
N ASN A 3 -24.91 10.30 -22.06
CA ASN A 3 -23.46 10.12 -21.96
C ASN A 3 -23.22 9.00 -20.94
N SER A 4 -23.34 7.76 -21.41
CA SER A 4 -22.75 6.60 -20.73
C SER A 4 -21.30 6.95 -20.42
N LEU A 5 -20.92 6.87 -19.14
CA LEU A 5 -19.54 6.88 -18.63
C LEU A 5 -18.77 5.65 -19.15
N ALA A 6 -18.71 5.50 -20.47
CA ALA A 6 -17.88 4.54 -21.15
C ALA A 6 -16.46 5.08 -21.07
N LEU A 7 -15.73 4.64 -20.03
CA LEU A 7 -14.28 4.68 -20.09
C LEU A 7 -13.87 4.02 -21.41
N PRO A 8 -13.02 4.65 -22.23
CA PRO A 8 -12.50 3.99 -23.42
C PRO A 8 -11.82 2.69 -22.97
N ILE A 9 -12.38 1.56 -23.41
CA ILE A 9 -11.97 0.20 -23.02
C ILE A 9 -10.58 -0.17 -23.58
N THR A 10 -9.93 0.75 -24.32
CA THR A 10 -8.51 0.66 -24.63
C THR A 10 -7.66 1.06 -23.41
N LEU A 11 -7.80 0.31 -22.32
CA LEU A 11 -6.74 0.14 -21.33
C LEU A 11 -5.62 -0.64 -22.00
N THR A 12 -4.87 0.01 -22.89
CA THR A 12 -3.61 -0.53 -23.37
C THR A 12 -2.73 -0.69 -22.13
N ALA A 13 -2.57 -1.92 -21.68
CA ALA A 13 -1.65 -2.29 -20.63
C ALA A 13 -0.28 -1.70 -20.98
N GLY A 14 0.22 -0.77 -20.16
CA GLY A 14 1.50 -0.15 -20.47
C GLY A 14 2.12 0.62 -19.33
N ASN A 15 1.37 1.47 -18.63
CA ASN A 15 1.98 2.27 -17.58
C ASN A 15 0.96 2.80 -16.56
N PHE A 16 1.37 2.87 -15.29
CA PHE A 16 0.58 3.44 -14.20
C PHE A 16 0.19 4.91 -14.47
N ASP A 17 1.04 5.65 -15.18
CA ASP A 17 0.74 7.03 -15.58
C ASP A 17 -0.45 7.14 -16.54
N SER A 18 -0.61 6.18 -17.46
CA SER A 18 -1.78 6.15 -18.35
C SER A 18 -3.07 5.93 -17.56
N TYR A 19 -3.03 5.05 -16.55
CA TYR A 19 -4.16 4.88 -15.63
C TYR A 19 -4.47 6.19 -14.89
N LEU A 20 -3.47 6.87 -14.35
CA LEU A 20 -3.64 8.15 -13.65
C LEU A 20 -4.26 9.23 -14.54
N ASN A 21 -3.88 9.28 -15.82
CA ASN A 21 -4.45 10.20 -16.79
C ASN A 21 -5.93 9.90 -17.05
N VAL A 22 -6.29 8.63 -17.25
CA VAL A 22 -7.68 8.21 -17.48
C VAL A 22 -8.56 8.55 -16.28
N VAL A 23 -8.16 8.18 -15.05
CA VAL A 23 -8.95 8.51 -13.85
C VAL A 23 -8.95 10.00 -13.53
N GLY A 24 -7.95 10.74 -14.01
CA GLY A 24 -7.87 12.19 -13.90
C GLY A 24 -8.90 12.92 -14.76
N GLN A 25 -9.29 12.33 -15.89
CA GLN A 25 -10.27 12.88 -16.84
C GLN A 25 -11.73 12.56 -16.48
N THR A 26 -11.98 11.66 -15.51
CA THR A 26 -13.35 11.33 -15.11
C THR A 26 -14.07 12.53 -14.50
N ASN A 27 -15.27 12.82 -15.01
CA ASN A 27 -16.12 13.87 -14.48
C ASN A 27 -16.53 13.58 -13.04
N LYS A 28 -16.53 14.63 -12.21
CA LYS A 28 -17.03 14.54 -10.84
C LYS A 28 -18.54 14.55 -10.85
N LEU A 29 -19.14 13.67 -10.05
CA LEU A 29 -20.57 13.70 -9.79
C LEU A 29 -20.92 14.86 -8.86
N ASN A 30 -22.01 15.56 -9.18
CA ASN A 30 -22.61 16.50 -8.24
C ASN A 30 -23.29 15.72 -7.09
N ALA A 31 -23.77 16.43 -6.06
CA ALA A 31 -24.37 15.78 -4.89
C ALA A 31 -25.66 15.01 -5.25
N GLU A 32 -26.41 15.53 -6.22
CA GLU A 32 -27.74 15.03 -6.56
C GLU A 32 -27.63 13.76 -7.42
N GLU A 33 -26.71 13.75 -8.38
CA GLU A 33 -26.32 12.58 -9.17
C GLU A 33 -25.77 11.46 -8.28
N GLU A 34 -24.90 11.80 -7.32
CA GLU A 34 -24.36 10.84 -6.35
C GLU A 34 -25.49 10.21 -5.52
N ARG A 35 -26.46 11.03 -5.07
CA ARG A 35 -27.62 10.56 -4.33
C ARG A 35 -28.51 9.67 -5.17
N GLU A 36 -28.80 10.06 -6.41
CA GLU A 36 -29.63 9.29 -7.34
C GLU A 36 -29.02 7.91 -7.62
N LEU A 37 -27.72 7.87 -7.95
CA LEU A 37 -27.01 6.62 -8.20
C LEU A 37 -26.95 5.74 -6.95
N ALA A 38 -26.75 6.33 -5.77
CA ALA A 38 -26.72 5.59 -4.51
C ALA A 38 -28.10 4.99 -4.16
N ILE A 39 -29.18 5.74 -4.38
CA ILE A 39 -30.55 5.25 -4.17
C ILE A 39 -30.87 4.12 -5.15
N ARG A 40 -30.55 4.29 -6.45
CA ARG A 40 -30.74 3.25 -7.46
C ARG A 40 -30.04 1.95 -7.11
N PHE A 41 -28.78 2.04 -6.67
CA PHE A 41 -28.04 0.87 -6.26
C PHE A 41 -28.61 0.24 -4.98
N ARG A 42 -29.03 1.03 -3.99
CA ARG A 42 -29.61 0.53 -2.74
C ARG A 42 -30.96 -0.17 -2.95
N ASP A 43 -31.85 0.44 -3.73
CA ASP A 43 -33.26 0.01 -3.84
C ASP A 43 -33.47 -1.02 -4.96
N HIS A 44 -32.61 -1.02 -6.00
CA HIS A 44 -32.75 -1.88 -7.17
C HIS A 44 -31.53 -2.77 -7.43
N GLU A 45 -30.52 -2.77 -6.56
CA GLU A 45 -29.25 -3.50 -6.76
C GLU A 45 -28.57 -3.19 -8.12
N ASP A 46 -28.77 -1.96 -8.61
CA ASP A 46 -28.29 -1.51 -9.92
C ASP A 46 -26.75 -1.44 -9.97
N LEU A 47 -26.14 -2.48 -10.54
CA LEU A 47 -24.68 -2.60 -10.66
C LEU A 47 -24.06 -1.51 -11.54
N GLU A 48 -24.77 -1.00 -12.54
CA GLU A 48 -24.25 0.10 -13.36
C GLU A 48 -24.23 1.41 -12.57
N ALA A 49 -25.20 1.64 -11.67
CA ALA A 49 -25.16 2.77 -10.76
C ALA A 49 -23.96 2.68 -9.79
N ALA A 50 -23.71 1.50 -9.20
CA ALA A 50 -22.53 1.27 -8.36
C ALA A 50 -21.22 1.49 -9.12
N LYS A 51 -21.13 1.00 -10.36
CA LYS A 51 -19.96 1.19 -11.21
C LYS A 51 -19.71 2.67 -11.48
N GLN A 52 -20.75 3.46 -11.82
CA GLN A 52 -20.59 4.90 -12.02
C GLN A 52 -20.09 5.62 -10.77
N LEU A 53 -20.63 5.27 -9.59
CA LEU A 53 -20.16 5.80 -8.30
C LEU A 53 -18.68 5.47 -8.06
N VAL A 54 -18.25 4.24 -8.34
CA VAL A 54 -16.85 3.83 -8.18
C VAL A 54 -15.95 4.59 -9.16
N LEU A 55 -16.28 4.59 -10.45
CA LEU A 55 -15.47 5.21 -11.50
C LEU A 55 -15.27 6.72 -11.27
N ALA A 56 -16.32 7.43 -10.85
CA ALA A 56 -16.25 8.86 -10.55
C ALA A 56 -15.30 9.20 -9.39
N ASN A 57 -14.99 8.23 -8.52
CA ASN A 57 -14.21 8.43 -7.30
C ASN A 57 -12.81 7.80 -7.33
N LEU A 58 -12.41 7.15 -8.43
CA LEU A 58 -11.06 6.55 -8.56
C LEU A 58 -9.93 7.57 -8.39
N ARG A 59 -10.13 8.81 -8.87
CA ARG A 59 -9.18 9.90 -8.69
C ARG A 59 -8.90 10.21 -7.22
N PHE A 60 -9.92 10.10 -6.37
CA PHE A 60 -9.78 10.28 -4.93
C PHE A 60 -9.00 9.13 -4.28
N VAL A 61 -9.23 7.89 -4.71
CA VAL A 61 -8.46 6.73 -4.25
C VAL A 61 -6.97 6.92 -4.56
N ALA A 62 -6.64 7.31 -5.80
CA ALA A 62 -5.26 7.61 -6.19
C ALA A 62 -4.64 8.75 -5.35
N HIS A 63 -5.43 9.74 -4.94
CA HIS A 63 -4.97 10.79 -4.02
C HIS A 63 -4.65 10.25 -2.62
N VAL A 64 -5.53 9.40 -2.06
CA VAL A 64 -5.31 8.77 -0.75
C VAL A 64 -4.10 7.82 -0.78
N ALA A 65 -3.97 7.02 -1.84
CA ALA A 65 -2.88 6.05 -2.03
C ALA A 65 -1.49 6.72 -2.03
N ARG A 66 -1.35 7.93 -2.58
CA ARG A 66 -0.07 8.67 -2.57
C ARG A 66 0.50 8.90 -1.16
N GLY A 67 -0.35 8.95 -0.13
CA GLY A 67 0.09 9.06 1.27
C GLY A 67 0.83 7.82 1.80
N TYR A 68 0.81 6.72 1.04
CA TYR A 68 1.47 5.45 1.35
C TYR A 68 2.72 5.22 0.49
N ASN A 69 3.22 6.25 -0.18
CA ASN A 69 4.54 6.19 -0.81
C ASN A 69 5.64 5.93 0.23
N GLY A 70 6.67 5.20 -0.18
CA GLY A 70 7.86 4.95 0.64
C GLY A 70 7.85 3.66 1.45
N TYR A 71 6.75 2.92 1.52
CA TYR A 71 6.74 1.58 2.16
C TYR A 71 7.41 0.49 1.30
N GLY A 72 7.96 0.83 0.14
CA GLY A 72 8.62 -0.13 -0.78
C GLY A 72 7.65 -0.99 -1.58
N LEU A 73 6.35 -0.66 -1.55
CA LEU A 73 5.32 -1.39 -2.28
C LEU A 73 4.97 -0.71 -3.60
N PRO A 74 4.63 -1.47 -4.65
CA PRO A 74 4.20 -0.89 -5.93
C PRO A 74 2.93 -0.05 -5.75
N MET A 75 2.95 1.18 -6.28
CA MET A 75 1.82 2.12 -6.12
C MET A 75 0.56 1.61 -6.82
N ASN A 76 0.69 0.88 -7.93
CA ASN A 76 -0.43 0.21 -8.59
C ASN A 76 -1.20 -0.69 -7.61
N ASP A 77 -0.51 -1.49 -6.81
CA ASP A 77 -1.18 -2.43 -5.90
C ASP A 77 -1.86 -1.68 -4.74
N ILE A 78 -1.21 -0.64 -4.20
CA ILE A 78 -1.80 0.23 -3.17
C ILE A 78 -3.11 0.86 -3.69
N VAL A 79 -3.11 1.37 -4.92
CA VAL A 79 -4.31 1.95 -5.53
C VAL A 79 -5.41 0.90 -5.71
N GLN A 80 -5.05 -0.32 -6.13
CA GLN A 80 -6.02 -1.40 -6.31
C GLN A 80 -6.68 -1.80 -4.99
N GLU A 81 -5.93 -1.89 -3.90
CA GLU A 81 -6.47 -2.16 -2.56
C GLU A 81 -7.36 -1.01 -2.07
N GLY A 82 -6.96 0.23 -2.37
CA GLY A 82 -7.83 1.39 -2.16
C GLY A 82 -9.13 1.31 -2.95
N ASN A 83 -9.10 0.83 -4.20
CA ASN A 83 -10.28 0.65 -5.03
C ASN A 83 -11.21 -0.43 -4.46
N ILE A 84 -10.65 -1.52 -3.92
CA ILE A 84 -11.41 -2.54 -3.17
C ILE A 84 -12.09 -1.90 -1.94
N GLY A 85 -11.39 -1.04 -1.21
CA GLY A 85 -11.96 -0.27 -0.11
C GLY A 85 -13.10 0.65 -0.54
N LEU A 86 -12.96 1.33 -1.68
CA LEU A 86 -14.03 2.15 -2.25
C LEU A 86 -15.25 1.30 -2.61
N MET A 87 -15.07 0.14 -3.24
CA MET A 87 -16.18 -0.78 -3.56
C MET A 87 -16.91 -1.24 -2.30
N LYS A 88 -16.17 -1.58 -1.23
CA LYS A 88 -16.74 -1.91 0.09
C LYS A 88 -17.52 -0.75 0.70
N ALA A 89 -17.04 0.48 0.52
CA ALA A 89 -17.75 1.69 0.96
C ALA A 89 -19.04 1.92 0.18
N VAL A 90 -19.02 1.85 -1.16
CA VAL A 90 -20.21 2.01 -2.01
C VAL A 90 -21.29 0.99 -1.63
N LYS A 91 -20.91 -0.26 -1.32
CA LYS A 91 -21.84 -1.29 -0.86
C LYS A 91 -22.58 -0.93 0.45
N ARG A 92 -21.99 -0.11 1.31
CA ARG A 92 -22.49 0.21 2.65
C ARG A 92 -22.91 1.67 2.81
N PHE A 93 -22.85 2.45 1.74
CA PHE A 93 -23.12 3.87 1.77
C PHE A 93 -24.63 4.11 1.91
N ASN A 94 -25.01 4.99 2.84
CA ASN A 94 -26.40 5.40 3.02
C ASN A 94 -26.60 6.84 2.51
N PRO A 95 -27.35 7.04 1.40
CA PRO A 95 -27.58 8.37 0.83
C PRO A 95 -28.47 9.28 1.69
N ASP A 96 -29.22 8.73 2.65
CA ASP A 96 -30.16 9.52 3.48
C ASP A 96 -29.45 10.33 4.58
N LEU A 97 -28.17 10.04 4.83
CA LEU A 97 -27.37 10.73 5.86
C LEU A 97 -26.93 12.14 5.45
N GLY A 98 -27.15 12.55 4.20
CA GLY A 98 -26.79 13.89 3.70
C GLY A 98 -25.27 14.15 3.65
N ILE A 99 -24.44 13.12 3.76
CA ILE A 99 -22.98 13.20 3.63
C ILE A 99 -22.53 12.77 2.25
N ARG A 100 -21.42 13.34 1.76
CA ARG A 100 -20.80 12.91 0.51
C ARG A 100 -20.19 11.51 0.65
N LEU A 101 -20.30 10.69 -0.40
CA LEU A 101 -19.71 9.35 -0.50
C LEU A 101 -18.21 9.38 -0.18
N VAL A 102 -17.48 10.37 -0.68
CA VAL A 102 -16.03 10.52 -0.44
C VAL A 102 -15.70 10.59 1.05
N SER A 103 -16.49 11.34 1.82
CA SER A 103 -16.31 11.50 3.27
C SER A 103 -16.52 10.18 4.01
N PHE A 104 -17.45 9.35 3.55
CA PHE A 104 -17.68 8.01 4.09
C PHE A 104 -16.59 7.01 3.65
N ALA A 105 -16.26 7.03 2.37
CA ALA A 105 -15.38 6.04 1.73
C ALA A 105 -13.93 6.13 2.19
N VAL A 106 -13.45 7.32 2.59
CA VAL A 106 -12.04 7.51 2.99
C VAL A 106 -11.59 6.56 4.10
N HIS A 107 -12.47 6.22 5.04
CA HIS A 107 -12.16 5.29 6.12
C HIS A 107 -11.97 3.86 5.63
N TRP A 108 -12.80 3.41 4.69
CA TRP A 108 -12.70 2.10 4.05
C TRP A 108 -11.45 2.01 3.17
N ILE A 109 -11.20 3.04 2.36
CA ILE A 109 -10.01 3.11 1.50
C ILE A 109 -8.74 3.01 2.35
N ARG A 110 -8.62 3.81 3.42
CA ARG A 110 -7.46 3.76 4.31
C ARG A 110 -7.33 2.43 5.03
N ALA A 111 -8.44 1.82 5.45
CA ALA A 111 -8.43 0.54 6.16
C ALA A 111 -7.89 -0.58 5.27
N GLU A 112 -8.35 -0.68 4.02
CA GLU A 112 -7.86 -1.70 3.08
C GLU A 112 -6.39 -1.47 2.72
N ILE A 113 -6.01 -0.22 2.42
CA ILE A 113 -4.60 0.09 2.15
C ILE A 113 -3.72 -0.23 3.36
N HIS A 114 -4.14 0.12 4.58
CA HIS A 114 -3.40 -0.23 5.78
C HIS A 114 -3.20 -1.74 5.93
N GLU A 115 -4.25 -2.51 5.71
CA GLU A 115 -4.20 -3.97 5.82
C GLU A 115 -3.24 -4.55 4.77
N TYR A 116 -3.28 -4.06 3.53
CA TYR A 116 -2.35 -4.45 2.48
C TYR A 116 -0.89 -4.12 2.83
N VAL A 117 -0.63 -2.89 3.28
CA VAL A 117 0.73 -2.46 3.63
C VAL A 117 1.30 -3.32 4.75
N ILE A 118 0.54 -3.54 5.83
CA ILE A 118 0.98 -4.38 6.96
C ILE A 118 1.25 -5.83 6.55
N LYS A 119 0.48 -6.37 5.60
CA LYS A 119 0.64 -7.76 5.15
C LYS A 119 1.82 -7.97 4.20
N ASN A 120 2.21 -6.95 3.45
CA ASN A 120 3.11 -7.10 2.31
C ASN A 120 4.41 -6.29 2.39
N TRP A 121 4.57 -5.38 3.36
CA TRP A 121 5.80 -4.56 3.48
C TRP A 121 7.09 -5.37 3.73
N ARG A 122 6.97 -6.55 4.34
CA ARG A 122 8.05 -7.51 4.61
C ARG A 122 7.57 -8.93 4.45
N ILE A 123 8.50 -9.83 4.15
CA ILE A 123 8.25 -11.27 4.07
C ILE A 123 7.81 -11.81 5.44
N VAL A 124 8.49 -11.37 6.52
CA VAL A 124 8.15 -11.78 7.89
C VAL A 124 7.11 -10.84 8.50
N LYS A 125 5.94 -11.38 8.84
CA LYS A 125 4.79 -10.63 9.37
C LYS A 125 4.89 -10.45 10.88
N ILE A 126 4.93 -9.21 11.37
CA ILE A 126 5.18 -8.96 12.81
C ILE A 126 4.23 -7.90 13.43
N ALA A 127 3.67 -6.97 12.66
CA ALA A 127 2.74 -5.95 13.17
C ALA A 127 1.31 -6.49 13.35
N THR A 128 1.11 -7.35 14.34
CA THR A 128 -0.15 -8.06 14.57
C THR A 128 -1.09 -7.31 15.52
N THR A 129 -0.56 -6.55 16.49
CA THR A 129 -1.38 -5.87 17.50
C THR A 129 -1.85 -4.48 17.07
N LYS A 130 -2.95 -3.99 17.65
CA LYS A 130 -3.49 -2.65 17.38
C LYS A 130 -2.47 -1.55 17.64
N SER A 131 -1.75 -1.63 18.76
CA SER A 131 -0.74 -0.64 19.15
C SER A 131 0.46 -0.67 18.21
N GLN A 132 0.94 -1.85 17.79
CA GLN A 132 2.01 -1.97 16.81
C GLN A 132 1.62 -1.46 15.42
N ARG A 133 0.39 -1.72 14.97
CA ARG A 133 -0.12 -1.16 13.69
C ARG A 133 -0.16 0.36 13.74
N LYS A 134 -0.65 0.94 14.85
CA LYS A 134 -0.65 2.40 15.06
C LYS A 134 0.78 2.96 15.10
N LEU A 135 1.69 2.27 15.78
CA LEU A 135 3.12 2.61 15.82
C LEU A 135 3.74 2.58 14.42
N PHE A 136 3.53 1.52 13.64
CA PHE A 136 4.07 1.38 12.28
C PHE A 136 3.78 2.60 11.39
N PHE A 137 2.51 3.02 11.28
CA PHE A 137 2.14 4.15 10.43
C PHE A 137 2.55 5.51 11.02
N ASN A 138 2.54 5.67 12.35
CA ASN A 138 2.92 6.92 12.99
C ASN A 138 4.44 7.13 13.05
N LEU A 139 5.22 6.07 13.28
CA LEU A 139 6.68 6.13 13.37
C LEU A 139 7.28 6.65 12.06
N ARG A 140 6.80 6.10 10.92
CA ARG A 140 7.15 6.58 9.59
C ARG A 140 6.77 8.05 9.35
N LYS A 141 5.60 8.48 9.85
CA LYS A 141 5.11 9.86 9.71
C LYS A 141 5.91 10.86 10.57
N SER A 142 6.35 10.44 11.74
CA SER A 142 7.12 11.25 12.69
C SER A 142 8.60 11.35 12.32
N LYS A 143 9.15 10.33 11.64
CA LYS A 143 10.52 10.30 11.14
C LYS A 143 10.68 11.28 9.96
N LYS A 144 10.74 12.58 10.27
CA LYS A 144 10.99 13.67 9.31
C LYS A 144 12.42 13.64 8.76
N ASN A 145 13.35 13.04 9.52
CA ASN A 145 14.75 12.88 9.16
C ASN A 145 15.04 11.41 8.87
N LEU A 146 15.95 11.13 7.93
CA LEU A 146 16.34 9.75 7.57
C LEU A 146 17.15 9.03 8.67
N GLY A 147 17.56 9.75 9.73
CA GLY A 147 18.36 9.19 10.83
C GLY A 147 17.56 8.45 11.91
N TRP A 148 18.26 7.75 12.79
CA TRP A 148 17.68 7.08 13.96
C TRP A 148 16.97 8.06 14.91
N LEU A 149 15.95 7.57 15.62
CA LEU A 149 15.19 8.32 16.60
C LEU A 149 16.07 8.75 17.75
N SER A 150 15.91 10.00 18.18
CA SER A 150 16.46 10.43 19.46
C SER A 150 15.74 9.71 20.60
N LYS A 151 16.41 9.54 21.74
CA LYS A 151 15.82 8.98 22.96
C LYS A 151 14.54 9.73 23.36
N ASP A 152 14.55 11.06 23.28
CA ASP A 152 13.39 11.90 23.63
C ASP A 152 12.21 11.66 22.67
N GLU A 153 12.50 11.42 21.38
CA GLU A 153 11.47 11.12 20.38
C GLU A 153 10.86 9.73 20.62
N ALA A 154 11.70 8.74 20.91
CA ALA A 154 11.25 7.37 21.22
C ALA A 154 10.38 7.35 22.49
N GLU A 155 10.77 8.09 23.54
CA GLU A 155 9.99 8.23 24.78
C GLU A 155 8.65 8.93 24.54
N ALA A 156 8.63 10.02 23.77
CA ALA A 156 7.39 10.72 23.43
C ALA A 156 6.41 9.83 22.64
N ILE A 157 6.92 9.03 21.69
CA ILE A 157 6.12 8.10 20.89
C ILE A 157 5.58 6.96 21.76
N ALA A 158 6.41 6.42 22.65
CA ALA A 158 6.02 5.38 23.60
C ALA A 158 4.87 5.84 24.50
N GLN A 159 4.96 7.05 25.05
CA GLN A 159 3.90 7.64 25.88
C GLN A 159 2.62 7.91 25.09
N ASN A 160 2.72 8.48 23.88
CA ASN A 160 1.55 8.80 23.06
C ASN A 160 0.77 7.55 22.61
N LEU A 161 1.49 6.47 22.33
CA LEU A 161 0.92 5.23 21.81
C LEU A 161 0.67 4.19 22.89
N ASN A 162 1.05 4.47 24.14
CA ASN A 162 0.96 3.59 25.30
C ASN A 162 1.61 2.22 25.00
N VAL A 163 2.86 2.26 24.53
CA VAL A 163 3.69 1.09 24.21
C VAL A 163 5.01 1.17 24.93
N ASP A 164 5.65 0.02 25.16
CA ASP A 164 6.98 -0.03 25.77
C ASP A 164 8.05 0.57 24.84
N LEU A 165 9.05 1.24 25.43
CA LEU A 165 10.18 1.84 24.72
C LEU A 165 10.92 0.80 23.88
N LYS A 166 11.06 -0.42 24.39
CA LYS A 166 11.66 -1.55 23.66
C LYS A 166 10.91 -1.84 22.36
N THR A 167 9.59 -1.77 22.38
CA THR A 167 8.76 -2.02 21.19
C THR A 167 8.96 -0.93 20.13
N VAL A 168 9.23 0.31 20.55
CA VAL A 168 9.52 1.43 19.64
C VAL A 168 10.84 1.20 18.89
N TYR A 169 11.92 0.89 19.61
CA TYR A 169 13.22 0.60 18.97
C TYR A 169 13.20 -0.66 18.11
N GLU A 170 12.49 -1.71 18.55
CA GLU A 170 12.29 -2.92 17.76
C GLU A 170 11.55 -2.62 16.46
N MET A 171 10.51 -1.78 16.51
CA MET A 171 9.79 -1.35 15.30
C MET A 171 10.66 -0.47 14.40
N GLU A 172 11.46 0.43 14.97
CA GLU A 172 12.37 1.29 14.23
C GLU A 172 13.40 0.48 13.44
N THR A 173 14.09 -0.43 14.12
CA THR A 173 15.12 -1.30 13.52
C THR A 173 14.56 -2.08 12.33
N ARG A 174 13.29 -2.51 12.42
CA ARG A 174 12.62 -3.26 11.36
C ARG A 174 12.15 -2.40 10.19
N LEU A 175 11.71 -1.16 10.45
CA LEU A 175 11.36 -0.22 9.39
C LEU A 175 12.58 0.18 8.55
N ASP A 176 13.76 0.18 9.17
CA ASP A 176 15.04 0.49 8.53
C ASP A 176 15.61 -0.70 7.75
N GLY A 177 15.65 -1.89 8.37
CA GLY A 177 16.24 -3.09 7.76
C GLY A 177 15.44 -3.61 6.55
N LYS A 178 16.10 -3.86 5.42
CA LYS A 178 15.52 -4.43 4.18
C LYS A 178 15.59 -5.96 4.19
N ASP A 179 14.63 -6.62 3.55
CA ASP A 179 14.73 -8.06 3.28
C ASP A 179 15.86 -8.29 2.25
N MET A 180 16.82 -9.15 2.58
CA MET A 180 17.93 -9.50 1.69
C MET A 180 17.58 -10.74 0.85
N ALA A 181 17.90 -10.68 -0.44
CA ALA A 181 17.82 -11.86 -1.29
C ALA A 181 18.92 -12.86 -0.91
N PHE A 182 18.60 -14.15 -0.97
CA PHE A 182 19.55 -15.22 -0.69
C PHE A 182 20.65 -15.29 -1.74
N ASP A 183 20.31 -15.05 -3.01
CA ASP A 183 21.20 -15.12 -4.16
C ASP A 183 21.29 -13.71 -4.78
N LEU A 184 22.22 -12.90 -4.24
CA LEU A 184 22.52 -11.57 -4.76
C LEU A 184 23.63 -11.72 -5.80
N PRO A 185 23.42 -11.28 -7.06
CA PRO A 185 24.50 -11.28 -8.04
C PRO A 185 25.62 -10.37 -7.54
N GLU A 186 26.86 -10.86 -7.59
CA GLU A 186 28.03 -10.05 -7.24
C GLU A 186 28.13 -8.88 -8.21
N THR A 187 27.92 -7.67 -7.71
CA THR A 187 28.14 -6.44 -8.49
C THR A 187 29.59 -6.01 -8.30
N ASP A 188 30.35 -6.00 -9.39
CA ASP A 188 31.80 -5.67 -9.42
C ASP A 188 32.13 -4.17 -9.20
N SER A 189 31.33 -3.46 -8.38
CA SER A 189 31.53 -2.02 -8.16
C SER A 189 31.06 -1.54 -6.79
N GLY A 190 32.02 -1.30 -5.89
CA GLY A 190 31.84 -0.47 -4.67
C GLY A 190 32.09 -1.21 -3.36
N GLU A 191 32.72 -0.50 -2.40
CA GLU A 191 33.28 -0.94 -1.11
C GLU A 191 32.34 -1.66 -0.11
N GLU A 192 31.11 -2.00 -0.50
CA GLU A 192 30.17 -2.84 0.27
C GLU A 192 29.50 -3.87 -0.65
N SER A 193 30.27 -4.85 -1.13
CA SER A 193 29.66 -6.04 -1.74
C SER A 193 28.98 -6.87 -0.66
N TYR A 194 27.64 -6.81 -0.62
CA TYR A 194 26.82 -7.76 0.13
C TYR A 194 26.96 -9.13 -0.55
N SER A 195 27.98 -9.89 -0.17
CA SER A 195 28.18 -11.25 -0.65
C SER A 195 27.01 -12.12 -0.19
N SER A 196 26.47 -12.91 -1.12
CA SER A 196 25.39 -13.83 -0.82
C SER A 196 25.82 -14.81 0.28
N PRO A 197 24.94 -15.22 1.21
CA PRO A 197 25.30 -16.23 2.22
C PRO A 197 25.79 -17.56 1.62
N VAL A 198 25.39 -17.87 0.37
CA VAL A 198 25.88 -19.07 -0.33
C VAL A 198 27.35 -18.93 -0.75
N SER A 199 27.82 -17.73 -1.08
CA SER A 199 29.23 -17.46 -1.39
C SER A 199 30.17 -17.69 -0.19
N TYR A 200 29.68 -17.55 1.06
CA TYR A 200 30.48 -17.83 2.26
C TYR A 200 30.68 -19.32 2.56
N LEU A 201 29.87 -20.19 1.97
CA LEU A 201 29.92 -21.64 2.21
C LEU A 201 30.58 -22.41 1.05
N GLU A 202 31.34 -21.72 0.20
CA GLU A 202 32.06 -22.38 -0.88
C GLU A 202 33.29 -23.11 -0.32
N GLN A 203 33.29 -24.44 -0.44
CA GLN A 203 34.44 -25.26 -0.12
C GLN A 203 35.26 -25.45 -1.40
N HIS A 204 36.21 -24.53 -1.66
CA HIS A 204 37.00 -24.38 -2.90
C HIS A 204 37.83 -25.60 -3.37
N ASN A 205 37.63 -26.79 -2.81
CA ASN A 205 38.40 -28.00 -3.16
C ASN A 205 37.59 -29.29 -3.05
N THR A 206 36.25 -29.20 -3.07
CA THR A 206 35.35 -30.34 -2.86
C THR A 206 34.35 -30.49 -4.00
N ASP A 207 34.69 -29.99 -5.18
CA ASP A 207 33.89 -30.27 -6.37
C ASP A 207 34.02 -31.77 -6.69
N PRO A 208 32.93 -32.56 -6.60
CA PRO A 208 32.98 -33.99 -6.90
C PRO A 208 33.43 -34.28 -8.33
N ALA A 209 33.26 -33.34 -9.27
CA ALA A 209 33.77 -33.48 -10.63
C ALA A 209 35.31 -33.43 -10.68
N LEU A 210 35.94 -32.47 -9.98
CA LEU A 210 37.40 -32.37 -9.88
C LEU A 210 38.01 -33.54 -9.10
N LEU A 211 37.30 -34.08 -8.10
CA LEU A 211 37.76 -35.28 -7.37
C LEU A 211 37.74 -36.53 -8.26
N LEU A 212 36.76 -36.65 -9.16
CA LEU A 212 36.67 -37.74 -10.13
C LEU A 212 37.71 -37.63 -11.25
N GLU A 213 38.06 -36.42 -11.67
CA GLU A 213 39.09 -36.21 -12.70
C GLU A 213 40.51 -36.46 -12.17
N ASN A 214 40.73 -36.27 -10.87
CA ASN A 214 42.01 -36.50 -10.21
C ASN A 214 42.16 -37.90 -9.58
N SER A 215 41.20 -38.82 -9.78
CA SER A 215 41.25 -40.22 -9.32
C SER A 215 41.50 -41.21 -10.45
#